data_AF-A0A955VNL8-F1
#
_entry.id   AF-A0A955VNL8-F1
#
_cell.length_a   1.000
_cell.length_b   1.000
_cell.length_c   1.000
_cell.angle_alpha   90.00
_cell.angle_beta   90.00
_cell.angle_gamma   90.00
#
_symmetry.space_group_name_H-M   'P 1'
#
loop_
_entity.id
_entity.type
_entity.pdbx_description
1 polymer ?
#
loop_
_entity_poly.entity_id
_entity_poly.type
_entity_poly.pdbx_seq_one_letter_code
_entity_poly.pdbx_strand_id
1 'polypeptide(L)'
;MAQTGLNSRYQLGKDETGRYLTCLEAPNLKVRIERGFCATPVAARKYPDRTIFLDGAAQGEPFMDPQRQIYNLDHHEGCVRAFTLSTCEQALIMILKGLDLRSGDWTIYANEPDLDTVLAIWLLLNYMHVPDPDIRRQVVPLARLQGAIDSHGLELASICGFSEMQHAQLMETINGLRREEVQLKQSGKWSTINLYGFTATVLHRIDGMLYDEQHYDGLQAVTEISREPIGPTRVAIVCRADTGVYEVEQYLRKVYGDRVGVLILQKDAKTYTLRLMDAFMPLNLQPVYERLNQLEPNTTADSKWGGSDDIGGSPRGIGTALGDKEIGRICASVFQPPGGRLRPTFAQLGIALLVVLASLAIGFRGLPDELSWGLISRAPIKIGFFFSAALALLALIFTLAFVRLGHAAHFGLRLPRGSWSWALLAPLVLAPIAIGGVATIPGIRAAALGADAWMLFAALFLGPLGIEVLCRGLVQGALYPHFRVGRHGGAWLVSAPNVVATLLSMVLVLALYEPLRWVASGSTALRLSLIAGVSLIAGLAGGVIRERSGSLVPTILLHAIASYGVWAISLS
;
A
#
# COMPACT_ATOMS: atom_id res chain seq x y z
N MET A 1 17.48 29.39 -33.01
CA MET A 1 18.58 28.67 -32.35
C MET A 1 19.01 29.53 -31.16
N ALA A 2 18.85 29.19 -29.88
CA ALA A 2 18.33 28.01 -29.19
C ALA A 2 17.43 28.49 -28.03
N GLN A 3 16.16 28.05 -27.99
CA GLN A 3 15.30 28.12 -26.81
C GLN A 3 15.55 26.86 -26.00
N THR A 4 16.57 26.88 -25.15
CA THR A 4 16.89 25.80 -24.21
C THR A 4 17.28 26.48 -22.91
N GLY A 5 16.36 26.59 -21.95
CA GLY A 5 16.70 27.14 -20.63
C GLY A 5 15.58 27.44 -19.63
N LEU A 6 14.32 27.67 -20.04
CA LEU A 6 13.21 27.79 -19.08
C LEU A 6 12.54 26.42 -18.90
N ASN A 7 13.09 25.63 -17.97
CA ASN A 7 12.46 24.45 -17.38
C ASN A 7 11.05 24.84 -16.89
N SER A 8 10.02 24.38 -17.59
CA SER A 8 8.64 24.84 -17.43
C SER A 8 8.08 24.48 -16.05
N ARG A 9 7.98 25.48 -15.16
CA ARG A 9 7.34 25.40 -13.83
C ARG A 9 5.95 24.77 -13.86
N TYR A 10 5.22 24.98 -14.95
CA TYR A 10 3.96 24.32 -15.24
C TYR A 10 4.19 23.11 -16.16
N GLN A 11 3.75 21.94 -15.73
CA GLN A 11 4.01 20.67 -16.41
C GLN A 11 2.71 19.99 -16.83
N LEU A 12 2.72 19.38 -18.01
CA LEU A 12 1.61 18.56 -18.49
C LEU A 12 1.83 17.10 -18.08
N GLY A 13 0.91 16.56 -17.30
CA GLY A 13 0.87 15.16 -16.91
C GLY A 13 -0.30 14.41 -17.54
N LYS A 14 -0.32 13.09 -17.33
CA LYS A 14 -1.44 12.22 -17.69
C LYS A 14 -1.61 11.15 -16.62
N ASP A 15 -2.85 10.88 -16.23
CA ASP A 15 -3.24 9.77 -15.38
C ASP A 15 -4.46 9.03 -15.98
N GLU A 16 -5.06 8.13 -15.20
CA GLU A 16 -6.18 7.30 -15.63
C GLU A 16 -7.41 8.11 -16.04
N THR A 17 -7.60 9.31 -15.46
CA THR A 17 -8.75 10.18 -15.75
C THR A 17 -8.45 11.22 -16.82
N GLY A 18 -7.23 11.29 -17.35
CA GLY A 18 -6.89 12.11 -18.51
C GLY A 18 -5.63 12.96 -18.33
N ARG A 19 -5.52 14.01 -19.15
CA ARG A 19 -4.42 14.99 -19.04
C ARG A 19 -4.70 15.97 -17.91
N TYR A 20 -3.64 16.50 -17.31
CA TYR A 20 -3.73 17.56 -16.31
C TYR A 20 -2.51 18.48 -16.38
N LEU A 21 -2.69 19.73 -15.98
CA LEU A 21 -1.61 20.69 -15.72
C LEU A 21 -1.28 20.68 -14.22
N THR A 22 0.00 20.77 -13.87
CA THR A 22 0.45 20.90 -12.48
C THR A 22 1.58 21.92 -12.38
N CYS A 23 1.87 22.38 -11.17
CA CYS A 23 2.98 23.29 -10.87
C CYS A 23 4.02 22.56 -10.03
N LEU A 24 5.31 22.81 -10.30
CA LEU A 24 6.40 22.26 -9.47
C LEU A 24 6.23 22.59 -7.98
N GLU A 25 5.72 23.78 -7.62
CA GLU A 25 5.53 24.15 -6.22
C GLU A 25 4.23 23.65 -5.61
N ALA A 26 3.32 23.13 -6.43
CA ALA A 26 2.06 22.53 -6.00
C ALA A 26 1.79 21.22 -6.76
N PRO A 27 2.70 20.22 -6.64
CA PRO A 27 2.61 18.98 -7.44
C PRO A 27 1.42 18.11 -7.04
N ASN A 28 0.80 18.39 -5.89
CA ASN A 28 -0.43 17.75 -5.43
C ASN A 28 -1.71 18.37 -6.02
N LEU A 29 -1.62 19.49 -6.77
CA LEU A 29 -2.74 20.11 -7.45
C LEU A 29 -2.71 19.73 -8.93
N LYS A 30 -3.82 19.14 -9.40
CA LYS A 30 -4.04 18.77 -10.80
C LYS A 30 -5.14 19.62 -11.40
N VAL A 31 -4.82 20.40 -12.42
CA VAL A 31 -5.79 21.24 -13.13
C VAL A 31 -6.20 20.53 -14.41
N ARG A 32 -7.50 20.26 -14.55
CA ARG A 32 -8.13 19.66 -15.73
C ARG A 32 -8.92 20.72 -16.46
N ILE A 33 -8.53 20.94 -17.70
CA ILE A 33 -9.13 21.95 -18.57
C ILE A 33 -9.76 21.21 -19.73
N GLU A 34 -11.08 21.11 -19.70
CA GLU A 34 -11.85 20.26 -20.61
C GLU A 34 -12.99 21.08 -21.22
N ARG A 35 -12.90 21.29 -22.54
CA ARG A 35 -13.88 22.11 -23.25
C ARG A 35 -15.29 21.56 -23.05
N GLY A 36 -16.19 22.41 -22.56
CA GLY A 36 -17.60 22.06 -22.33
C GLY A 36 -17.83 21.10 -21.16
N PHE A 37 -16.80 20.81 -20.34
CA PHE A 37 -17.00 20.09 -19.10
C PHE A 37 -17.94 20.87 -18.18
N CYS A 38 -18.98 20.21 -17.68
CA CYS A 38 -19.94 20.83 -16.77
C CYS A 38 -20.60 19.74 -15.93
N ALA A 39 -20.26 19.67 -14.64
CA ALA A 39 -20.86 18.73 -13.70
C ALA A 39 -22.26 19.21 -13.30
N THR A 40 -23.26 18.32 -13.28
CA THR A 40 -24.59 18.67 -12.75
C THR A 40 -24.54 18.97 -11.25
N PRO A 41 -25.50 19.70 -10.66
CA PRO A 41 -25.40 20.12 -9.25
C PRO A 41 -25.33 18.93 -8.28
N VAL A 42 -26.08 17.86 -8.58
CA VAL A 42 -26.07 16.60 -7.80
C VAL A 42 -24.76 15.83 -8.00
N ALA A 43 -24.21 15.84 -9.22
CA ALA A 43 -22.95 15.18 -9.50
C ALA A 43 -21.79 15.89 -8.79
N ALA A 44 -21.69 17.22 -8.92
CA ALA A 44 -20.64 18.03 -8.32
C ALA A 44 -20.45 17.76 -6.82
N ARG A 45 -21.56 17.69 -6.05
CA ARG A 45 -21.55 17.37 -4.62
C ARG A 45 -21.14 15.93 -4.29
N LYS A 46 -21.06 15.04 -5.28
CA LYS A 46 -20.64 13.63 -5.18
C LYS A 46 -19.27 13.37 -5.78
N TYR A 47 -18.58 14.37 -6.33
CA TYR A 47 -17.20 14.20 -6.81
C TYR A 47 -16.27 13.74 -5.69
N PRO A 48 -15.09 13.20 -6.02
CA PRO A 48 -14.07 12.88 -5.03
C PRO A 48 -13.76 14.07 -4.12
N ASP A 49 -13.39 13.78 -2.89
CA ASP A 49 -12.99 14.81 -1.93
C ASP A 49 -11.81 15.64 -2.50
N ARG A 50 -11.67 16.90 -2.06
CA ARG A 50 -10.66 17.85 -2.57
C ARG A 50 -10.80 18.20 -4.05
N THR A 51 -12.03 18.52 -4.44
CA THR A 51 -12.36 18.96 -5.80
C THR A 51 -12.75 20.44 -5.81
N ILE A 52 -12.19 21.22 -6.74
CA ILE A 52 -12.58 22.61 -6.97
C ILE A 52 -13.09 22.74 -8.41
N PHE A 53 -14.30 23.25 -8.57
CA PHE A 53 -14.85 23.64 -9.86
C PHE A 53 -14.68 25.14 -10.05
N LEU A 54 -14.17 25.53 -11.21
CA LEU A 54 -13.99 26.93 -11.60
C LEU A 54 -14.98 27.25 -12.71
N ASP A 55 -15.67 28.38 -12.56
CA ASP A 55 -16.28 29.13 -13.65
C ASP A 55 -17.12 28.31 -14.63
N GLY A 56 -18.34 27.94 -14.22
CA GLY A 56 -19.23 27.08 -15.01
C GLY A 56 -18.78 25.62 -15.20
N ALA A 57 -17.67 25.17 -14.60
CA ALA A 57 -17.29 23.74 -14.59
C ALA A 57 -18.26 22.87 -13.77
N ALA A 58 -19.09 23.48 -12.92
CA ALA A 58 -20.25 22.86 -12.28
C ALA A 58 -21.47 23.76 -12.40
N GLN A 59 -22.63 23.14 -12.62
CA GLN A 59 -23.93 23.80 -12.68
C GLN A 59 -24.44 24.16 -11.29
N GLY A 60 -25.31 25.17 -11.24
CA GLY A 60 -25.97 25.65 -10.04
C GLY A 60 -25.16 26.68 -9.26
N GLU A 61 -25.68 27.08 -8.10
CA GLU A 61 -25.08 28.14 -7.29
C GLU A 61 -23.68 27.79 -6.74
N PRO A 62 -22.85 28.80 -6.45
CA PRO A 62 -21.59 28.59 -5.73
C PRO A 62 -21.83 27.93 -4.38
N PHE A 63 -20.97 26.97 -4.01
CA PHE A 63 -21.11 26.26 -2.74
C PHE A 63 -19.77 25.83 -2.16
N MET A 64 -19.79 25.58 -0.85
CA MET A 64 -18.66 25.03 -0.11
C MET A 64 -19.11 23.81 0.70
N ASP A 65 -18.46 22.67 0.50
CA ASP A 65 -18.52 21.50 1.37
C ASP A 65 -17.17 21.37 2.09
N PRO A 66 -17.01 21.93 3.30
CA PRO A 66 -15.75 21.89 4.02
C PRO A 66 -15.40 20.49 4.56
N GLN A 67 -16.38 19.60 4.72
CA GLN A 67 -16.13 18.24 5.23
C GLN A 67 -15.46 17.38 4.15
N ARG A 68 -15.96 17.47 2.92
CA ARG A 68 -15.41 16.76 1.76
C ARG A 68 -14.39 17.58 0.99
N GLN A 69 -14.23 18.85 1.33
CA GLN A 69 -13.37 19.81 0.65
C GLN A 69 -13.75 19.94 -0.84
N ILE A 70 -15.06 20.07 -1.12
CA ILE A 70 -15.57 20.27 -2.49
C ILE A 70 -16.10 21.69 -2.61
N TYR A 71 -15.65 22.42 -3.62
CA TYR A 71 -15.96 23.84 -3.79
C TYR A 71 -16.39 24.13 -5.23
N ASN A 72 -17.47 24.88 -5.40
CA ASN A 72 -17.88 25.46 -6.68
C ASN A 72 -17.65 26.97 -6.64
N LEU A 73 -16.66 27.44 -7.39
CA LEU A 73 -16.31 28.85 -7.54
C LEU A 73 -16.86 29.33 -8.88
N ASP A 74 -18.18 29.40 -8.96
CA ASP A 74 -18.88 29.93 -10.14
C ASP A 74 -19.39 31.34 -9.85
N HIS A 75 -19.71 32.10 -10.90
CA HIS A 75 -20.39 33.39 -10.78
C HIS A 75 -21.37 33.65 -11.93
N HIS A 76 -21.74 32.62 -12.69
CA HIS A 76 -22.68 32.71 -13.81
C HIS A 76 -24.05 32.12 -13.49
N GLU A 77 -24.09 30.93 -12.89
CA GLU A 77 -25.32 30.18 -12.63
C GLU A 77 -25.71 30.24 -11.14
N GLY A 78 -27.02 30.29 -10.86
CA GLY A 78 -27.55 30.22 -9.50
C GLY A 78 -27.16 31.36 -8.55
N CYS A 79 -26.51 32.41 -9.05
CA CYS A 79 -26.04 33.55 -8.26
C CYS A 79 -26.58 34.89 -8.76
N VAL A 80 -26.48 35.93 -7.93
CA VAL A 80 -26.81 37.29 -8.30
C VAL A 80 -25.53 38.01 -8.70
N ARG A 81 -25.27 38.11 -10.02
CA ARG A 81 -24.02 38.65 -10.58
C ARG A 81 -23.66 40.04 -10.07
N ALA A 82 -24.65 40.87 -9.72
CA ALA A 82 -24.45 42.24 -9.24
C ALA A 82 -23.63 42.35 -7.95
N PHE A 83 -23.49 41.29 -7.15
CA PHE A 83 -22.66 41.30 -5.93
C PHE A 83 -21.87 40.00 -5.70
N THR A 84 -22.00 39.03 -6.60
CA THR A 84 -21.20 37.80 -6.53
C THR A 84 -19.83 38.08 -7.11
N LEU A 85 -18.78 37.77 -6.33
CA LEU A 85 -17.40 37.93 -6.76
C LEU A 85 -17.12 37.00 -7.94
N SER A 86 -16.21 37.42 -8.82
CA SER A 86 -15.67 36.58 -9.91
C SER A 86 -14.94 35.33 -9.38
N THR A 87 -14.65 34.38 -10.27
CA THR A 87 -13.99 33.12 -9.91
C THR A 87 -12.59 33.36 -9.34
N CYS A 88 -11.79 34.26 -9.92
CA CYS A 88 -10.45 34.57 -9.41
C CYS A 88 -10.48 35.25 -8.03
N GLU A 89 -11.45 36.13 -7.79
CA GLU A 89 -11.62 36.77 -6.49
C GLU A 89 -12.08 35.77 -5.42
N GLN A 90 -13.00 34.86 -5.76
CA GLN A 90 -13.42 33.78 -4.86
C GLN A 90 -12.21 32.92 -4.46
N ALA A 91 -11.38 32.49 -5.42
CA ALA A 91 -10.17 31.72 -5.17
C ALA A 91 -9.18 32.49 -4.27
N LEU A 92 -8.94 33.77 -4.56
CA LEU A 92 -8.08 34.64 -3.75
C LEU A 92 -8.57 34.71 -2.29
N ILE A 93 -9.86 34.95 -2.09
CA ILE A 93 -10.46 35.05 -0.75
C ILE A 93 -10.36 33.72 0.01
N MET A 94 -10.57 32.59 -0.66
CA MET A 94 -10.42 31.28 -0.03
C MET A 94 -8.99 31.02 0.46
N ILE A 95 -7.99 31.35 -0.36
CA ILE A 95 -6.58 31.20 0.01
C ILE A 95 -6.26 32.09 1.22
N LEU A 96 -6.65 33.37 1.17
CA LEU A 96 -6.41 34.31 2.27
C LEU A 96 -7.18 33.99 3.55
N LYS A 97 -8.31 33.27 3.45
CA LYS A 97 -9.06 32.73 4.61
C LYS A 97 -8.50 31.40 5.14
N GLY A 98 -7.46 30.85 4.52
CA GLY A 98 -6.73 29.68 5.03
C GLY A 98 -7.15 28.34 4.43
N LEU A 99 -7.58 28.30 3.17
CA LEU A 99 -7.76 27.02 2.46
C LEU A 99 -6.45 26.21 2.44
N ASP A 100 -6.42 25.07 3.13
CA ASP A 100 -5.23 24.20 3.22
C ASP A 100 -5.06 23.31 1.97
N LEU A 101 -4.49 23.90 0.92
CA LEU A 101 -4.11 23.21 -0.32
C LEU A 101 -2.87 22.32 -0.18
N ARG A 102 -2.17 22.31 0.97
CA ARG A 102 -1.04 21.37 1.22
C ARG A 102 -1.53 19.96 1.50
N SER A 103 -2.79 19.81 1.89
CA SER A 103 -3.35 18.53 2.36
C SER A 103 -3.84 17.64 1.22
N GLY A 104 -3.19 16.49 1.01
CA GLY A 104 -3.63 15.47 0.04
C GLY A 104 -3.59 15.92 -1.41
N ASP A 105 -4.29 15.20 -2.27
CA ASP A 105 -4.34 15.46 -3.72
C ASP A 105 -5.60 16.21 -4.09
N TRP A 106 -5.44 17.31 -4.83
CA TRP A 106 -6.52 18.19 -5.26
C TRP A 106 -6.73 18.09 -6.77
N THR A 107 -8.00 18.11 -7.18
CA THR A 107 -8.36 18.24 -8.59
C THR A 107 -9.14 19.53 -8.81
N ILE A 108 -8.67 20.35 -9.74
CA ILE A 108 -9.29 21.60 -10.15
C ILE A 108 -9.86 21.39 -11.55
N TYR A 109 -11.15 21.64 -11.74
CA TYR A 109 -11.82 21.53 -13.03
C TYR A 109 -12.14 22.92 -13.57
N ALA A 110 -11.81 23.14 -14.84
CA ALA A 110 -12.16 24.33 -15.60
C ALA A 110 -12.69 23.90 -16.98
N ASN A 111 -13.68 24.63 -17.50
CA ASN A 111 -14.31 24.33 -18.78
C ASN A 111 -13.73 25.18 -19.93
N GLU A 112 -13.37 26.43 -19.65
CA GLU A 112 -12.83 27.42 -20.57
C GLU A 112 -11.76 28.25 -19.85
N PRO A 113 -10.58 28.48 -20.45
CA PRO A 113 -9.52 29.24 -19.81
C PRO A 113 -9.55 30.72 -20.25
N ASP A 114 -10.60 31.46 -19.90
CA ASP A 114 -10.53 32.92 -19.98
C ASP A 114 -9.64 33.49 -18.85
N LEU A 115 -9.46 34.81 -18.82
CA LEU A 115 -8.54 35.41 -17.85
C LEU A 115 -9.02 35.25 -16.40
N ASP A 116 -10.33 35.25 -16.12
CA ASP A 116 -10.83 35.06 -14.75
C ASP A 116 -10.48 33.64 -14.26
N THR A 117 -10.80 32.63 -15.07
CA THR A 117 -10.45 31.24 -14.79
C THR A 117 -8.94 31.03 -14.69
N VAL A 118 -8.14 31.60 -15.61
CA VAL A 118 -6.68 31.42 -15.59
C VAL A 118 -6.03 32.11 -14.38
N LEU A 119 -6.53 33.28 -13.96
CA LEU A 119 -6.06 33.91 -12.71
C LEU A 119 -6.44 33.07 -11.49
N ALA A 120 -7.64 32.48 -11.46
CA ALA A 120 -8.03 31.56 -10.39
C ALA A 120 -7.09 30.33 -10.34
N ILE A 121 -6.78 29.74 -11.49
CA ILE A 121 -5.80 28.64 -11.61
C ILE A 121 -4.43 29.07 -11.11
N TRP A 122 -3.96 30.27 -11.51
CA TRP A 122 -2.68 30.80 -11.04
C TRP A 122 -2.67 30.91 -9.52
N LEU A 123 -3.68 31.55 -8.92
CA LEU A 123 -3.80 31.73 -7.48
C LEU A 123 -3.76 30.40 -6.73
N LEU A 124 -4.51 29.40 -7.20
CA LEU A 124 -4.55 28.07 -6.58
C LEU A 124 -3.21 27.33 -6.70
N LEU A 125 -2.57 27.34 -7.87
CA LEU A 125 -1.25 26.71 -8.05
C LEU A 125 -0.12 27.45 -7.32
N ASN A 126 -0.31 28.74 -7.02
CA ASN A 126 0.67 29.62 -6.39
C ASN A 126 0.30 29.98 -4.95
N TYR A 127 -0.61 29.24 -4.33
CA TYR A 127 -1.23 29.59 -3.04
C TYR A 127 -0.23 29.84 -1.91
N MET A 128 0.98 29.28 -1.97
CA MET A 128 2.04 29.50 -0.98
C MET A 128 2.63 30.91 -1.03
N HIS A 129 2.62 31.53 -2.21
CA HIS A 129 3.17 32.86 -2.45
C HIS A 129 2.13 33.96 -2.29
N VAL A 130 0.84 33.65 -2.46
CA VAL A 130 -0.26 34.63 -2.34
C VAL A 130 -0.28 35.39 -0.99
N PRO A 131 0.05 34.77 0.17
CA PRO A 131 0.13 35.50 1.44
C PRO A 131 1.31 36.48 1.53
N ASP A 132 2.35 36.33 0.72
CA ASP A 132 3.53 37.21 0.71
C ASP A 132 3.10 38.66 0.43
N PRO A 133 3.46 39.64 1.28
CA PRO A 133 3.07 41.04 1.09
C PRO A 133 3.47 41.65 -0.26
N ASP A 134 4.61 41.27 -0.83
CA ASP A 134 5.11 41.83 -2.09
C ASP A 134 4.33 41.26 -3.29
N ILE A 135 4.11 39.94 -3.31
CA ILE A 135 3.27 39.29 -4.32
C ILE A 135 1.81 39.77 -4.18
N ARG A 136 1.30 39.82 -2.95
CA ARG A 136 -0.08 40.25 -2.66
C ARG A 136 -0.35 41.68 -3.12
N ARG A 137 0.61 42.59 -2.95
CA ARG A 137 0.50 43.99 -3.42
C ARG A 137 0.33 44.08 -4.94
N GLN A 138 0.81 43.10 -5.69
CA GLN A 138 0.73 43.07 -7.15
C GLN A 138 -0.48 42.28 -7.66
N VAL A 139 -0.71 41.07 -7.13
CA VAL A 139 -1.77 40.18 -7.64
C VAL A 139 -3.17 40.59 -7.19
N VAL A 140 -3.34 41.17 -5.99
CA VAL A 140 -4.66 41.55 -5.49
C VAL A 140 -5.31 42.64 -6.34
N PRO A 141 -4.64 43.76 -6.68
CA PRO A 141 -5.23 44.75 -7.58
C PRO A 141 -5.60 44.18 -8.95
N LEU A 142 -4.77 43.29 -9.51
CA LEU A 142 -5.03 42.64 -10.79
C LEU A 142 -6.29 41.75 -10.73
N ALA A 143 -6.39 40.88 -9.72
CA ALA A 143 -7.56 40.03 -9.51
C ALA A 143 -8.83 40.84 -9.25
N ARG A 144 -8.75 41.92 -8.45
CA ARG A 144 -9.90 42.79 -8.18
C ARG A 144 -10.39 43.53 -9.42
N LEU A 145 -9.47 44.04 -10.25
CA LEU A 145 -9.87 44.72 -11.49
C LEU A 145 -10.47 43.75 -12.50
N GLN A 146 -9.80 42.61 -12.74
CA GLN A 146 -10.32 41.59 -13.65
C GLN A 146 -11.68 41.07 -13.17
N GLY A 147 -11.82 40.82 -11.87
CA GLY A 147 -13.06 40.35 -11.29
C GLY A 147 -14.22 41.32 -11.40
N ALA A 148 -13.97 42.61 -11.17
CA ALA A 148 -14.98 43.64 -11.40
C ALA A 148 -15.41 43.73 -12.87
N ILE A 149 -14.46 43.62 -13.81
CA ILE A 149 -14.76 43.61 -15.26
C ILE A 149 -15.59 42.38 -15.64
N ASP A 150 -15.27 41.22 -15.09
CA ASP A 150 -15.94 39.97 -15.44
C ASP A 150 -17.36 39.88 -14.86
N SER A 151 -17.53 40.26 -13.59
CA SER A 151 -18.85 40.28 -12.93
C SER A 151 -19.74 41.45 -13.36
N HIS A 152 -19.18 42.61 -13.67
CA HIS A 152 -19.95 43.86 -13.80
C HIS A 152 -19.72 44.64 -15.11
N GLY A 153 -18.84 44.17 -15.99
CA GLY A 153 -18.49 44.87 -17.21
C GLY A 153 -17.44 45.98 -17.03
N LEU A 154 -16.94 46.51 -18.14
CA LEU A 154 -15.91 47.55 -18.17
C LEU A 154 -16.39 48.88 -17.56
N GLU A 155 -17.69 49.16 -17.66
CA GLU A 155 -18.35 50.36 -17.17
C GLU A 155 -18.23 50.54 -15.65
N LEU A 156 -18.16 49.43 -14.92
CA LEU A 156 -18.07 49.41 -13.46
C LEU A 156 -16.66 49.09 -12.96
N ALA A 157 -15.65 49.03 -13.83
CA ALA A 157 -14.26 48.79 -13.42
C ALA A 157 -13.72 49.86 -12.43
N SER A 158 -14.26 51.08 -12.49
CA SER A 158 -13.90 52.20 -11.61
C SER A 158 -14.27 51.99 -10.13
N ILE A 159 -15.22 51.08 -9.82
CA ILE A 159 -15.64 50.81 -8.43
C ILE A 159 -14.52 50.20 -7.58
N CYS A 160 -13.46 49.69 -8.21
CA CYS A 160 -12.29 49.17 -7.52
C CYS A 160 -11.53 50.25 -6.72
N GLY A 161 -11.75 51.54 -7.03
CA GLY A 161 -11.15 52.65 -6.29
C GLY A 161 -9.65 52.86 -6.53
N PHE A 162 -9.11 52.35 -7.64
CA PHE A 162 -7.72 52.59 -8.02
C PHE A 162 -7.51 54.02 -8.51
N SER A 163 -6.31 54.56 -8.30
CA SER A 163 -5.89 55.81 -8.96
C SER A 163 -5.91 55.64 -10.49
N GLU A 164 -6.10 56.72 -11.25
CA GLU A 164 -6.13 56.67 -12.72
C GLU A 164 -4.88 56.00 -13.32
N MET A 165 -3.70 56.33 -12.79
CA MET A 165 -2.42 55.75 -13.20
C MET A 165 -2.38 54.23 -12.95
N GLN A 166 -2.77 53.80 -11.74
CA GLN A 166 -2.79 52.37 -11.39
C GLN A 166 -3.83 51.61 -12.22
N HIS A 167 -5.01 52.20 -12.43
CA HIS A 167 -6.06 51.62 -13.27
C HIS A 167 -5.57 51.43 -14.71
N ALA A 168 -4.92 52.44 -15.30
CA ALA A 168 -4.37 52.34 -16.65
C ALA A 168 -3.32 51.22 -16.78
N GLN A 169 -2.40 51.11 -15.81
CA GLN A 169 -1.37 50.06 -15.77
C GLN A 169 -1.97 48.66 -15.65
N LEU A 170 -2.96 48.48 -14.78
CA LEU A 170 -3.65 47.19 -14.61
C LEU A 170 -4.47 46.83 -15.86
N MET A 171 -5.13 47.81 -16.49
CA MET A 171 -5.84 47.60 -17.75
C MET A 171 -4.90 47.20 -18.90
N GLU A 172 -3.75 47.86 -19.02
CA GLU A 172 -2.72 47.47 -20.00
C GLU A 172 -2.26 46.04 -19.79
N THR A 173 -2.04 45.67 -18.52
CA THR A 173 -1.69 44.31 -18.12
C THR A 173 -2.77 43.29 -18.51
N ILE A 174 -4.04 43.52 -18.14
CA ILE A 174 -5.18 42.67 -18.49
C ILE A 174 -5.29 42.51 -20.01
N ASN A 175 -5.20 43.61 -20.75
CA ASN A 175 -5.26 43.59 -22.21
C ASN A 175 -4.08 42.82 -22.82
N GLY A 176 -2.89 42.90 -22.23
CA GLY A 176 -1.73 42.11 -22.61
C GLY A 176 -1.96 40.61 -22.44
N LEU A 177 -2.49 40.19 -21.29
CA LEU A 177 -2.77 38.79 -20.97
C LEU A 177 -3.88 38.21 -21.88
N ARG A 178 -4.92 38.99 -22.18
CA ARG A 178 -6.09 38.58 -22.99
C ARG A 178 -5.88 38.67 -24.50
N ARG A 179 -4.81 39.33 -24.96
CA ARG A 179 -4.61 39.64 -26.38
C ARG A 179 -4.75 38.43 -27.30
N GLU A 180 -4.12 37.33 -26.92
CA GLU A 180 -4.12 36.08 -27.69
C GLU A 180 -5.50 35.39 -27.67
N GLU A 181 -6.16 35.36 -26.51
CA GLU A 181 -7.53 34.86 -26.35
C GLU A 181 -8.49 35.58 -27.30
N VAL A 182 -8.47 36.93 -27.28
CA VAL A 182 -9.33 37.78 -28.11
C VAL A 182 -9.07 37.54 -29.59
N GLN A 183 -7.81 37.47 -30.02
CA GLN A 183 -7.44 37.20 -31.41
C GLN A 183 -7.91 35.81 -31.88
N LEU A 184 -7.76 34.78 -31.03
CA LEU A 184 -8.20 33.43 -31.35
C LEU A 184 -9.74 33.32 -31.42
N LYS A 185 -10.46 34.01 -30.55
CA LYS A 185 -11.94 34.10 -30.59
C LYS A 185 -12.41 34.85 -31.85
N GLN A 186 -11.83 36.01 -32.14
CA GLN A 186 -12.17 36.81 -33.33
C GLN A 186 -11.88 36.08 -34.65
N SER A 187 -10.81 35.28 -34.70
CA SER A 187 -10.46 34.49 -35.89
C SER A 187 -11.21 33.15 -35.98
N GLY A 188 -12.12 32.84 -35.04
CA GLY A 188 -12.88 31.59 -35.00
C GLY A 188 -12.04 30.34 -34.69
N LYS A 189 -10.77 30.50 -34.30
CA LYS A 189 -9.83 29.40 -34.04
C LYS A 189 -9.90 28.88 -32.61
N TRP A 190 -10.56 29.60 -31.70
CA TRP A 190 -10.62 29.27 -30.28
C TRP A 190 -11.00 27.81 -30.00
N SER A 191 -11.99 27.27 -30.71
CA SER A 191 -12.51 25.91 -30.47
C SER A 191 -11.50 24.79 -30.72
N THR A 192 -10.46 25.03 -31.52
CA THR A 192 -9.50 23.99 -31.95
C THR A 192 -8.14 24.05 -31.24
N ILE A 193 -7.91 25.05 -30.38
CA ILE A 193 -6.63 25.20 -29.71
C ILE A 193 -6.41 24.15 -28.61
N ASN A 194 -5.14 23.89 -28.29
CA ASN A 194 -4.77 23.14 -27.11
C ASN A 194 -4.92 24.02 -25.85
N LEU A 195 -6.03 23.85 -25.12
CA LEU A 195 -6.32 24.62 -23.90
C LEU A 195 -5.18 24.55 -22.87
N TYR A 196 -4.57 23.38 -22.66
CA TYR A 196 -3.46 23.23 -21.71
C TYR A 196 -2.24 24.07 -22.10
N GLY A 197 -1.89 24.10 -23.38
CA GLY A 197 -0.75 24.88 -23.88
C GLY A 197 -1.01 26.39 -23.80
N PHE A 198 -2.24 26.81 -24.11
CA PHE A 198 -2.68 28.19 -23.95
C PHE A 198 -2.60 28.62 -22.48
N THR A 199 -3.22 27.87 -21.56
CA THR A 199 -3.21 28.18 -20.13
C THR A 199 -1.80 28.24 -19.57
N ALA A 200 -0.95 27.26 -19.86
CA ALA A 200 0.44 27.28 -19.40
C ALA A 200 1.21 28.53 -19.89
N THR A 201 0.95 28.98 -21.12
CA THR A 201 1.57 30.20 -21.68
C THR A 201 1.12 31.45 -20.92
N VAL A 202 -0.17 31.57 -20.62
CA VAL A 202 -0.69 32.71 -19.86
C VAL A 202 -0.17 32.69 -18.42
N LEU A 203 -0.14 31.51 -17.77
CA LEU A 203 0.44 31.35 -16.44
C LEU A 203 1.92 31.76 -16.39
N HIS A 204 2.71 31.41 -17.42
CA HIS A 204 4.11 31.86 -17.53
C HIS A 204 4.24 33.37 -17.72
N ARG A 205 3.30 34.03 -18.41
CA ARG A 205 3.29 35.50 -18.52
C ARG A 205 2.98 36.14 -17.16
N ILE A 206 2.04 35.59 -16.40
CA ILE A 206 1.73 36.06 -15.05
C ILE A 206 2.94 35.87 -14.13
N ASP A 207 3.60 34.71 -14.17
CA ASP A 207 4.85 34.47 -13.42
C ASP A 207 5.93 35.52 -13.74
N GLY A 208 6.16 35.82 -15.02
CA GLY A 208 7.17 36.79 -15.44
C GLY A 208 6.86 38.25 -15.03
N MET A 209 5.63 38.54 -14.62
CA MET A 209 5.26 39.85 -14.08
C MET A 209 5.41 39.92 -12.55
N LEU A 210 5.26 38.78 -11.85
CA LEU A 210 5.14 38.75 -10.39
C LEU A 210 6.41 38.23 -9.69
N TYR A 211 7.22 37.42 -10.38
CA TYR A 211 8.36 36.74 -9.80
C TYR A 211 9.68 37.16 -10.44
N ASP A 212 10.63 37.54 -9.59
CA ASP A 212 12.05 37.66 -9.92
C ASP A 212 12.78 36.31 -9.87
N GLU A 213 14.01 36.25 -10.39
CA GLU A 213 14.84 35.03 -10.43
C GLU A 213 14.94 34.29 -9.09
N GLN A 214 14.99 35.04 -7.98
CA GLN A 214 15.08 34.51 -6.61
C GLN A 214 13.88 33.64 -6.21
N HIS A 215 12.69 33.89 -6.78
CA HIS A 215 11.50 33.07 -6.50
C HIS A 215 11.60 31.68 -7.11
N TYR A 216 12.50 31.50 -8.09
CA TYR A 216 12.76 30.22 -8.74
C TYR A 216 13.88 29.43 -8.06
N ASP A 217 14.55 29.99 -7.04
CA ASP A 217 15.61 29.30 -6.31
C ASP A 217 15.07 28.03 -5.62
N GLY A 218 15.81 26.93 -5.81
CA GLY A 218 15.44 25.63 -5.27
C GLY A 218 14.29 24.92 -5.98
N LEU A 219 13.78 25.45 -7.11
CA LEU A 219 12.88 24.71 -7.98
C LEU A 219 13.63 23.57 -8.66
N GLN A 220 13.46 22.38 -8.12
CA GLN A 220 14.08 21.17 -8.65
C GLN A 220 13.04 20.33 -9.38
N ALA A 221 13.46 19.65 -10.44
CA ALA A 221 12.65 18.66 -11.13
C ALA A 221 12.52 17.39 -10.27
N VAL A 222 11.74 17.47 -9.20
CA VAL A 222 11.39 16.33 -8.37
C VAL A 222 10.08 15.74 -8.90
N THR A 223 10.14 14.52 -9.39
CA THR A 223 8.95 13.78 -9.82
C THR A 223 8.42 12.98 -8.64
N GLU A 224 7.26 13.34 -8.11
CA GLU A 224 6.56 12.50 -7.13
C GLU A 224 5.96 11.26 -7.81
N ILE A 225 6.27 10.09 -7.27
CA ILE A 225 5.78 8.79 -7.79
C ILE A 225 4.58 8.29 -6.99
N SER A 226 4.65 8.39 -5.66
CA SER A 226 3.56 8.01 -4.77
C SER A 226 3.68 8.68 -3.41
N ARG A 227 2.53 8.92 -2.79
CA ARG A 227 2.41 9.46 -1.45
C ARG A 227 1.53 8.55 -0.62
N GLU A 228 2.08 8.05 0.48
CA GLU A 228 1.40 7.10 1.35
C GLU A 228 1.20 7.73 2.74
N PRO A 229 -0.01 7.71 3.31
CA PRO A 229 -0.23 8.24 4.65
C PRO A 229 0.51 7.38 5.67
N ILE A 230 1.22 7.98 6.62
CA ILE A 230 1.91 7.26 7.71
C ILE A 230 1.41 7.67 9.11
N GLY A 231 0.52 8.65 9.15
CA GLY A 231 -0.21 9.09 10.32
C GLY A 231 -1.34 10.03 9.91
N PRO A 232 -2.04 10.66 10.87
CA PRO A 232 -3.16 11.57 10.57
C PRO A 232 -2.74 12.77 9.72
N THR A 233 -1.51 13.26 9.93
CA THR A 233 -0.99 14.49 9.30
C THR A 233 0.31 14.27 8.53
N ARG A 234 0.92 13.08 8.65
CA ARG A 234 2.24 12.74 8.10
C ARG A 234 2.13 11.80 6.90
N VAL A 235 3.03 11.99 5.94
CA VAL A 235 3.11 11.19 4.71
C VAL A 235 4.53 10.66 4.48
N ALA A 236 4.61 9.52 3.80
CA ALA A 236 5.81 9.04 3.16
C ALA A 236 5.73 9.36 1.66
N ILE A 237 6.77 9.99 1.11
CA ILE A 237 6.81 10.40 -0.29
C ILE A 237 7.89 9.59 -1.01
N VAL A 238 7.48 8.90 -2.07
CA VAL A 238 8.38 8.27 -3.03
C VAL A 238 8.54 9.22 -4.20
N CYS A 239 9.78 9.59 -4.51
CA CYS A 239 10.07 10.50 -5.61
C CYS A 239 11.32 10.10 -6.37
N ARG A 240 11.48 10.68 -7.56
CA ARG A 240 12.67 10.59 -8.41
C ARG A 240 13.20 11.99 -8.66
N ALA A 241 14.50 12.16 -8.53
CA ALA A 241 15.19 13.40 -8.83
C ALA A 241 16.63 13.11 -9.25
N ASP A 242 17.21 14.01 -10.04
CA ASP A 242 18.62 13.95 -10.45
C ASP A 242 19.57 14.48 -9.37
N THR A 243 19.02 15.06 -8.31
CA THR A 243 19.73 15.66 -7.17
C THR A 243 19.83 14.70 -5.98
N GLY A 244 20.64 15.09 -4.99
CA GLY A 244 20.82 14.32 -3.77
C GLY A 244 19.60 14.38 -2.84
N VAL A 245 19.61 13.50 -1.83
CA VAL A 245 18.51 13.37 -0.86
C VAL A 245 18.31 14.63 0.00
N TYR A 246 19.37 15.41 0.22
CA TYR A 246 19.31 16.63 1.04
C TYR A 246 18.65 17.78 0.30
N GLU A 247 18.93 17.88 -0.99
CA GLU A 247 18.33 18.86 -1.90
C GLU A 247 16.83 18.57 -2.09
N VAL A 248 16.47 17.30 -2.29
CA VAL A 248 15.08 16.85 -2.35
C VAL A 248 14.36 17.09 -1.02
N GLU A 249 15.04 16.89 0.12
CA GLU A 249 14.49 17.23 1.43
C GLU A 249 14.12 18.71 1.52
N GLN A 250 15.01 19.62 1.13
CA GLN A 250 14.76 21.07 1.18
C GLN A 250 13.54 21.44 0.32
N TYR A 251 13.49 20.89 -0.90
CA TYR A 251 12.34 21.09 -1.80
C TYR A 251 11.04 20.59 -1.18
N LEU A 252 11.01 19.37 -0.66
CA LEU A 252 9.79 18.79 -0.08
C LEU A 252 9.35 19.52 1.19
N ARG A 253 10.28 20.04 2.01
CA ARG A 253 9.95 20.92 3.14
C ARG A 253 9.32 22.23 2.68
N LYS A 254 9.76 22.81 1.57
CA LYS A 254 9.15 24.02 0.99
C LYS A 254 7.70 23.74 0.53
N VAL A 255 7.48 22.63 -0.16
CA VAL A 255 6.17 22.27 -0.74
C VAL A 255 5.16 21.77 0.30
N TYR A 256 5.58 20.85 1.17
CA TYR A 256 4.69 20.13 2.08
C TYR A 256 4.87 20.51 3.56
N GLY A 257 5.86 21.33 3.89
CA GLY A 257 6.20 21.67 5.28
C GLY A 257 6.60 20.44 6.09
N ASP A 258 6.22 20.42 7.36
CA ASP A 258 6.56 19.34 8.29
C ASP A 258 5.76 18.04 8.05
N ARG A 259 4.89 17.98 7.02
CA ARG A 259 4.03 16.81 6.78
C ARG A 259 4.82 15.61 6.25
N VAL A 260 5.98 15.84 5.64
CA VAL A 260 6.82 14.75 5.14
C VAL A 260 7.50 14.11 6.34
N GLY A 261 7.12 12.89 6.68
CA GLY A 261 7.78 12.13 7.74
C GLY A 261 8.90 11.25 7.19
N VAL A 262 8.71 10.66 6.01
CA VAL A 262 9.71 9.81 5.35
C VAL A 262 9.84 10.18 3.87
N LEU A 263 11.08 10.39 3.42
CA LEU A 263 11.45 10.56 2.02
C LEU A 263 12.06 9.26 1.49
N ILE A 264 11.56 8.78 0.35
CA ILE A 264 12.05 7.62 -0.38
C ILE A 264 12.50 8.10 -1.76
N LEU A 265 13.79 8.39 -1.90
CA LEU A 265 14.37 8.90 -3.15
C LEU A 265 14.85 7.74 -4.02
N GLN A 266 14.29 7.62 -5.22
CA GLN A 266 14.78 6.75 -6.28
C GLN A 266 15.96 7.41 -7.00
N LYS A 267 17.15 6.79 -6.94
CA LYS A 267 18.34 7.23 -7.69
C LYS A 267 18.43 6.55 -9.06
N ASP A 268 18.07 5.27 -9.12
CA ASP A 268 17.98 4.50 -10.35
C ASP A 268 16.87 3.44 -10.22
N ALA A 269 16.67 2.59 -11.23
CA ALA A 269 15.60 1.59 -11.25
C ALA A 269 15.59 0.65 -10.02
N LYS A 270 16.74 0.40 -9.38
CA LYS A 270 16.92 -0.55 -8.28
C LYS A 270 17.58 0.05 -7.04
N THR A 271 17.90 1.35 -7.04
CA THR A 271 18.60 2.01 -5.94
C THR A 271 17.74 3.10 -5.32
N TYR A 272 17.51 2.97 -4.01
CA TYR A 272 16.70 3.90 -3.24
C TYR A 272 17.45 4.38 -1.99
N THR A 273 17.22 5.63 -1.63
CA THR A 273 17.65 6.22 -0.36
C THR A 273 16.41 6.54 0.47
N LEU A 274 16.38 6.08 1.71
CA LEU A 274 15.34 6.39 2.68
C LEU A 274 15.88 7.41 3.67
N ARG A 275 15.07 8.42 3.99
CA ARG A 275 15.41 9.44 4.96
C ARG A 275 14.21 9.75 5.85
N LEU A 276 14.42 9.71 7.16
CA LEU A 276 13.47 10.19 8.14
C LEU A 276 13.60 11.71 8.21
N MET A 277 12.51 12.41 7.92
CA MET A 277 12.48 13.86 7.79
C MET A 277 12.08 14.55 9.11
N ASP A 278 11.41 13.80 10.00
CA ASP A 278 10.94 14.25 11.30
C ASP A 278 11.52 13.38 12.41
N ALA A 279 12.42 13.96 13.21
CA ALA A 279 13.09 13.27 14.31
C ALA A 279 12.16 12.91 15.48
N PHE A 280 10.95 13.50 15.54
CA PHE A 280 9.95 13.23 16.58
C PHE A 280 8.95 12.15 16.17
N MET A 281 9.17 11.50 15.03
CA MET A 281 8.39 10.32 14.64
C MET A 281 8.53 9.23 15.71
N PRO A 282 7.43 8.48 15.99
CA PRO A 282 7.43 7.47 17.05
C PRO A 282 8.36 6.27 16.76
N LEU A 283 8.76 6.10 15.50
CA LEU A 283 9.64 5.03 15.03
C LEU A 283 10.75 5.62 14.17
N ASN A 284 11.95 5.03 14.26
CA ASN A 284 13.06 5.30 13.36
C ASN A 284 12.97 4.40 12.11
N LEU A 285 14.00 4.42 11.24
CA LEU A 285 14.00 3.62 10.01
C LEU A 285 14.33 2.13 10.24
N GLN A 286 14.78 1.70 11.43
CA GLN A 286 15.14 0.30 11.65
C GLN A 286 13.96 -0.66 11.40
N PRO A 287 12.76 -0.46 11.99
CA PRO A 287 11.58 -1.26 11.67
C PRO A 287 11.21 -1.27 10.18
N VAL A 288 11.45 -0.16 9.47
CA VAL A 288 11.22 -0.06 8.02
C VAL A 288 12.19 -0.96 7.26
N TYR A 289 13.48 -0.93 7.59
CA TYR A 289 14.46 -1.86 7.01
C TYR A 289 14.15 -3.31 7.35
N GLU A 290 13.72 -3.62 8.58
CA GLU A 290 13.33 -4.98 8.95
C GLU A 290 12.23 -5.48 8.01
N ARG A 291 11.24 -4.63 7.76
CA ARG A 291 10.07 -4.96 6.97
C ARG A 291 10.38 -5.07 5.48
N LEU A 292 11.17 -4.15 4.93
CA LEU A 292 11.61 -4.21 3.54
C LEU A 292 12.43 -5.48 3.28
N ASN A 293 13.40 -5.79 4.15
CA ASN A 293 14.20 -7.02 4.05
C ASN A 293 13.37 -8.30 4.18
N GLN A 294 12.26 -8.27 4.91
CA GLN A 294 11.36 -9.40 5.05
C GLN A 294 10.68 -9.75 3.71
N LEU A 295 10.35 -8.74 2.91
CA LEU A 295 9.61 -8.85 1.66
C LEU A 295 10.52 -8.84 0.43
N GLU A 296 11.75 -8.34 0.56
CA GLU A 296 12.75 -8.23 -0.50
C GLU A 296 13.31 -9.60 -0.91
N PRO A 297 13.06 -10.05 -2.16
CA PRO A 297 13.57 -11.32 -2.67
C PRO A 297 15.11 -11.41 -2.73
N ASN A 298 15.78 -10.28 -3.02
CA ASN A 298 17.24 -10.22 -3.23
C ASN A 298 18.05 -10.09 -1.93
N THR A 299 17.41 -10.16 -0.76
CA THR A 299 18.11 -10.02 0.52
C THR A 299 19.07 -11.19 0.76
N THR A 300 20.33 -10.86 1.02
CA THR A 300 21.39 -11.76 1.50
C THR A 300 21.95 -11.25 2.83
N ALA A 301 22.88 -12.00 3.45
CA ALA A 301 23.52 -11.55 4.68
C ALA A 301 24.29 -10.22 4.48
N ASP A 302 24.94 -10.07 3.33
CA ASP A 302 25.82 -8.95 3.00
C ASP A 302 25.13 -7.85 2.17
N SER A 303 23.97 -8.16 1.55
CA SER A 303 23.19 -7.22 0.76
C SER A 303 21.74 -7.20 1.23
N LYS A 304 21.40 -6.16 1.99
CA LYS A 304 20.08 -5.93 2.59
C LYS A 304 19.80 -4.43 2.70
N TRP A 305 18.54 -4.04 2.79
CA TRP A 305 18.12 -2.71 3.18
C TRP A 305 18.71 -2.37 4.56
N GLY A 306 19.29 -1.18 4.71
CA GLY A 306 19.91 -0.78 5.96
C GLY A 306 20.52 0.61 5.93
N GLY A 307 20.99 1.06 7.09
CA GLY A 307 21.52 2.41 7.31
C GLY A 307 21.53 2.76 8.80
N SER A 308 21.67 4.05 9.08
CA SER A 308 21.44 4.62 10.42
C SER A 308 19.94 4.68 10.72
N ASP A 309 19.60 5.21 11.90
CA ASP A 309 18.22 5.33 12.35
C ASP A 309 17.40 6.34 11.54
N ASP A 310 18.06 7.26 10.84
CA ASP A 310 17.46 8.39 10.12
C ASP A 310 17.78 8.41 8.62
N ILE A 311 18.79 7.66 8.15
CA ILE A 311 19.12 7.56 6.73
C ILE A 311 19.70 6.20 6.35
N GLY A 312 19.28 5.68 5.20
CA GLY A 312 19.81 4.44 4.65
C GLY A 312 19.33 4.18 3.24
N GLY A 313 19.43 2.95 2.78
CA GLY A 313 19.07 2.65 1.41
C GLY A 313 18.88 1.18 1.10
N SER A 314 18.65 0.94 -0.19
CA SER A 314 18.46 -0.38 -0.78
C SER A 314 19.70 -1.28 -0.66
N PRO A 315 19.54 -2.61 -0.85
CA PRO A 315 20.65 -3.56 -0.84
C PRO A 315 21.78 -3.15 -1.80
N ARG A 316 23.04 -3.18 -1.33
CA ARG A 316 24.21 -2.78 -2.14
C ARG A 316 24.51 -3.83 -3.23
N GLY A 317 24.90 -3.37 -4.42
CA GLY A 317 25.29 -4.22 -5.55
C GLY A 317 24.11 -4.67 -6.42
N ILE A 318 23.24 -5.55 -5.89
CA ILE A 318 22.13 -6.14 -6.67
C ILE A 318 20.91 -5.19 -6.76
N GLY A 319 20.75 -4.32 -5.75
CA GLY A 319 19.59 -3.43 -5.63
C GLY A 319 18.31 -4.15 -5.21
N THR A 320 17.22 -3.39 -5.13
CA THR A 320 15.88 -3.92 -4.78
C THR A 320 15.19 -4.57 -5.98
N ALA A 321 14.41 -5.62 -5.73
CA ALA A 321 13.42 -6.13 -6.69
C ALA A 321 12.00 -5.58 -6.45
N LEU A 322 11.76 -4.91 -5.32
CA LEU A 322 10.49 -4.27 -4.98
C LEU A 322 10.24 -3.05 -5.87
N GLY A 323 8.98 -2.84 -6.28
CA GLY A 323 8.56 -1.67 -7.04
C GLY A 323 8.51 -0.39 -6.20
N ASP A 324 8.61 0.78 -6.84
CA ASP A 324 8.52 2.11 -6.22
C ASP A 324 7.30 2.29 -5.29
N LYS A 325 6.10 2.04 -5.81
CA LYS A 325 4.83 2.11 -5.05
C LYS A 325 4.73 1.02 -3.99
N GLU A 326 5.42 -0.11 -4.19
CA GLU A 326 5.43 -1.19 -3.21
C GLU A 326 6.29 -0.80 -1.99
N ILE A 327 7.45 -0.20 -2.21
CA ILE A 327 8.33 0.32 -1.15
C ILE A 327 7.59 1.37 -0.30
N GLY A 328 6.88 2.31 -0.94
CA GLY A 328 6.05 3.30 -0.26
C GLY A 328 5.00 2.65 0.66
N ARG A 329 4.21 1.70 0.14
CA ARG A 329 3.18 0.99 0.91
C ARG A 329 3.77 0.17 2.05
N ILE A 330 4.90 -0.50 1.82
CA ILE A 330 5.60 -1.25 2.87
C ILE A 330 6.06 -0.31 3.98
N CYS A 331 6.68 0.82 3.63
CA CYS A 331 7.10 1.83 4.59
C CYS A 331 5.91 2.33 5.42
N ALA A 332 4.81 2.72 4.78
CA ALA A 332 3.62 3.20 5.47
C ALA A 332 3.01 2.15 6.41
N SER A 333 3.02 0.88 6.03
CA SER A 333 2.48 -0.22 6.87
C SER A 333 3.18 -0.39 8.22
N VAL A 334 4.40 0.13 8.37
CA VAL A 334 5.17 0.07 9.61
C VAL A 334 4.72 1.13 10.61
N PHE A 335 4.34 2.31 10.13
CA PHE A 335 3.89 3.43 10.96
C PHE A 335 2.39 3.39 11.27
N GLN A 336 1.60 2.78 10.39
CA GLN A 336 0.17 2.66 10.63
C GLN A 336 -0.16 1.57 11.67
N PRO A 337 -1.13 1.81 12.57
CA PRO A 337 -1.61 0.78 13.47
C PRO A 337 -2.22 -0.39 12.67
N PRO A 338 -2.31 -1.60 13.26
CA PRO A 338 -2.84 -2.82 12.63
C PRO A 338 -4.32 -2.77 12.16
N GLY A 339 -4.73 -1.86 11.29
CA GLY A 339 -6.05 -1.86 10.70
C GLY A 339 -6.21 -3.04 9.73
N GLY A 340 -7.21 -3.90 9.96
CA GLY A 340 -7.64 -4.89 8.95
C GLY A 340 -6.90 -6.24 8.91
N ARG A 341 -6.09 -6.60 9.91
CA ARG A 341 -5.39 -7.91 9.95
C ARG A 341 -6.30 -9.14 10.17
N LEU A 342 -7.54 -8.92 10.62
CA LEU A 342 -8.52 -9.98 10.87
C LEU A 342 -9.06 -10.59 9.56
N ARG A 343 -9.37 -9.76 8.56
CA ARG A 343 -9.91 -10.22 7.27
C ARG A 343 -9.00 -11.23 6.56
N PRO A 344 -7.69 -11.00 6.37
CA PRO A 344 -6.82 -12.00 5.77
C PRO A 344 -6.71 -13.25 6.66
N THR A 345 -6.72 -13.10 7.99
CA THR A 345 -6.71 -14.24 8.92
C THR A 345 -7.92 -15.15 8.73
N PHE A 346 -9.13 -14.60 8.71
CA PHE A 346 -10.35 -15.38 8.51
C PHE A 346 -10.42 -16.00 7.11
N ALA A 347 -10.01 -15.28 6.07
CA ALA A 347 -9.97 -15.83 4.71
C ALA A 347 -9.05 -17.06 4.62
N GLN A 348 -7.87 -16.99 5.23
CA GLN A 348 -6.91 -18.11 5.21
C GLN A 348 -7.37 -19.30 6.05
N LEU A 349 -7.99 -19.06 7.22
CA LEU A 349 -8.61 -20.12 8.00
C LEU A 349 -9.77 -20.79 7.24
N GLY A 350 -10.57 -20.03 6.49
CA GLY A 350 -11.64 -20.57 5.64
C GLY A 350 -11.10 -21.50 4.54
N ILE A 351 -10.02 -21.09 3.85
CA ILE A 351 -9.36 -21.94 2.84
C ILE A 351 -8.79 -23.21 3.49
N ALA A 352 -8.12 -23.08 4.63
CA ALA A 352 -7.57 -24.24 5.33
C ALA A 352 -8.67 -25.21 5.76
N LEU A 353 -9.81 -24.70 6.26
CA LEU A 353 -10.97 -25.52 6.61
C LEU A 353 -11.52 -26.26 5.40
N LEU A 354 -11.63 -25.62 4.23
CA LEU A 354 -12.06 -26.27 2.99
C LEU A 354 -11.12 -27.41 2.58
N VAL A 355 -9.80 -27.20 2.65
CA VAL A 355 -8.80 -28.24 2.38
C VAL A 355 -8.98 -29.43 3.31
N VAL A 356 -9.20 -29.17 4.60
CA VAL A 356 -9.38 -30.21 5.62
C VAL A 356 -10.69 -30.98 5.40
N LEU A 357 -11.81 -30.29 5.17
CA LEU A 357 -13.11 -30.92 4.92
C LEU A 357 -13.10 -31.76 3.63
N ALA A 358 -12.47 -31.26 2.56
CA ALA A 358 -12.30 -32.02 1.33
C ALA A 358 -11.43 -33.27 1.54
N SER A 359 -10.34 -33.15 2.32
CA SER A 359 -9.48 -34.28 2.66
C SER A 359 -10.23 -35.33 3.49
N LEU A 360 -11.06 -34.90 4.45
CA LEU A 360 -11.93 -35.79 5.23
C LEU A 360 -12.92 -36.52 4.33
N ALA A 361 -13.61 -35.80 3.44
CA ALA A 361 -14.56 -36.40 2.51
C ALA A 361 -13.91 -37.46 1.61
N ILE A 362 -12.67 -37.23 1.14
CA ILE A 362 -11.89 -38.22 0.37
C ILE A 362 -11.51 -39.42 1.26
N GLY A 363 -11.06 -39.17 2.49
CA GLY A 363 -10.75 -40.21 3.47
C GLY A 363 -11.93 -41.16 3.72
N PHE A 364 -13.13 -40.61 3.90
CA PHE A 364 -14.35 -41.39 4.11
C PHE A 364 -14.87 -42.09 2.83
N ARG A 365 -14.72 -41.49 1.64
CA ARG A 365 -15.11 -42.12 0.37
C ARG A 365 -14.18 -43.24 -0.10
N GLY A 366 -12.98 -43.35 0.45
CA GLY A 366 -12.05 -44.46 0.17
C GLY A 366 -12.53 -45.84 0.69
N LEU A 367 -13.71 -45.90 1.33
CA LEU A 367 -14.36 -47.14 1.77
C LEU A 367 -15.23 -47.70 0.62
N PRO A 368 -15.05 -48.96 0.19
CA PRO A 368 -15.97 -49.59 -0.77
C PRO A 368 -17.38 -49.80 -0.15
N ASP A 369 -18.43 -49.70 -0.97
CA ASP A 369 -19.84 -49.76 -0.56
C ASP A 369 -20.26 -51.09 0.12
N GLU A 370 -19.47 -52.16 0.01
CA GLU A 370 -19.73 -53.49 0.58
C GLU A 370 -19.15 -53.70 2.01
N LEU A 371 -19.20 -52.69 2.89
CA LEU A 371 -18.75 -52.87 4.28
C LEU A 371 -19.85 -53.56 5.14
N SER A 372 -19.80 -54.89 5.17
CA SER A 372 -20.41 -55.68 6.25
C SER A 372 -19.76 -55.31 7.60
N TRP A 373 -20.57 -55.27 8.67
CA TRP A 373 -20.21 -54.87 10.04
C TRP A 373 -18.96 -55.56 10.66
N GLY A 374 -18.39 -56.59 10.01
CA GLY A 374 -17.19 -57.31 10.47
C GLY A 374 -15.83 -56.68 10.10
N LEU A 375 -15.77 -55.72 9.16
CA LEU A 375 -14.52 -55.09 8.69
C LEU A 375 -14.18 -53.75 9.39
N ILE A 376 -14.98 -53.36 10.39
CA ILE A 376 -14.85 -52.13 11.18
C ILE A 376 -13.47 -52.00 11.87
N SER A 377 -12.73 -53.10 12.03
CA SER A 377 -11.38 -53.11 12.61
C SER A 377 -10.26 -52.61 11.69
N ARG A 378 -10.44 -52.57 10.35
CA ARG A 378 -9.41 -52.11 9.38
C ARG A 378 -9.74 -50.81 8.65
N ALA A 379 -10.98 -50.32 8.75
CA ALA A 379 -11.40 -49.03 8.23
C ALA A 379 -10.53 -47.82 8.65
N PRO A 380 -10.03 -47.70 9.90
CA PRO A 380 -9.34 -46.48 10.33
C PRO A 380 -7.99 -46.24 9.66
N ILE A 381 -7.23 -47.29 9.29
CA ILE A 381 -5.91 -47.14 8.63
C ILE A 381 -6.09 -46.61 7.20
N LYS A 382 -7.04 -47.17 6.44
CA LYS A 382 -7.33 -46.72 5.07
C LYS A 382 -7.85 -45.28 5.03
N ILE A 383 -8.77 -44.92 5.93
CA ILE A 383 -9.26 -43.54 6.07
C ILE A 383 -8.09 -42.61 6.39
N GLY A 384 -7.24 -42.97 7.35
CA GLY A 384 -6.07 -42.19 7.74
C GLY A 384 -5.07 -41.98 6.60
N PHE A 385 -4.81 -43.02 5.79
CA PHE A 385 -3.96 -42.92 4.61
C PHE A 385 -4.54 -41.98 3.55
N PHE A 386 -5.79 -42.22 3.11
CA PHE A 386 -6.42 -41.40 2.07
C PHE A 386 -6.61 -39.95 2.50
N PHE A 387 -6.97 -39.72 3.76
CA PHE A 387 -7.00 -38.37 4.34
C PHE A 387 -5.61 -37.72 4.28
N SER A 388 -4.56 -38.39 4.74
CA SER A 388 -3.20 -37.82 4.77
C SER A 388 -2.67 -37.52 3.37
N ALA A 389 -2.93 -38.42 2.40
CA ALA A 389 -2.58 -38.23 1.01
C ALA A 389 -3.34 -37.05 0.37
N ALA A 390 -4.65 -36.97 0.59
CA ALA A 390 -5.47 -35.86 0.12
C ALA A 390 -5.06 -34.53 0.75
N LEU A 391 -4.77 -34.51 2.05
CA LEU A 391 -4.32 -33.33 2.77
C LEU A 391 -3.00 -32.83 2.20
N ALA A 392 -2.01 -33.70 2.00
CA ALA A 392 -0.73 -33.34 1.40
C ALA A 392 -0.89 -32.78 -0.01
N LEU A 393 -1.68 -33.44 -0.86
CA LEU A 393 -1.89 -33.03 -2.24
C LEU A 393 -2.63 -31.68 -2.33
N LEU A 394 -3.77 -31.55 -1.64
CA LEU A 394 -4.57 -30.33 -1.66
C LEU A 394 -3.82 -29.15 -1.03
N ALA A 395 -3.14 -29.36 0.10
CA ALA A 395 -2.32 -28.32 0.71
C ALA A 395 -1.21 -27.85 -0.24
N LEU A 396 -0.55 -28.76 -0.96
CA LEU A 396 0.45 -28.42 -1.96
C LEU A 396 -0.15 -27.64 -3.14
N ILE A 397 -1.29 -28.09 -3.70
CA ILE A 397 -1.98 -27.41 -4.81
C ILE A 397 -2.34 -25.97 -4.42
N PHE A 398 -2.97 -25.78 -3.25
CA PHE A 398 -3.34 -24.44 -2.79
C PHE A 398 -2.09 -23.59 -2.51
N THR A 399 -1.04 -24.15 -1.90
CA THR A 399 0.22 -23.43 -1.68
C THR A 399 0.82 -22.96 -3.01
N LEU A 400 0.89 -23.82 -4.02
CA LEU A 400 1.41 -23.48 -5.35
C LEU A 400 0.52 -22.47 -6.09
N ALA A 401 -0.81 -22.55 -5.94
CA ALA A 401 -1.73 -21.58 -6.50
C ALA A 401 -1.51 -20.18 -5.89
N PHE A 402 -1.32 -20.10 -4.58
CA PHE A 402 -1.02 -18.84 -3.90
C PHE A 402 0.39 -18.31 -4.19
N VAL A 403 1.36 -19.20 -4.47
CA VAL A 403 2.69 -18.82 -4.94
C VAL A 403 2.63 -18.15 -6.32
N ARG A 404 1.67 -18.48 -7.18
CA ARG A 404 1.48 -17.74 -8.44
C ARG A 404 0.95 -16.32 -8.22
N LEU A 405 0.31 -16.08 -7.09
CA LEU A 405 -0.29 -14.80 -6.71
C LEU A 405 0.62 -13.97 -5.78
N GLY A 406 1.78 -14.50 -5.36
CA GLY A 406 2.65 -13.86 -4.39
C GLY A 406 4.09 -14.38 -4.42
N HIS A 407 4.90 -13.99 -3.46
CA HIS A 407 6.31 -14.41 -3.44
C HIS A 407 6.46 -15.82 -2.85
N ALA A 408 7.06 -16.75 -3.59
CA ALA A 408 7.31 -18.14 -3.17
C ALA A 408 8.01 -18.24 -1.80
N ALA A 409 8.85 -17.25 -1.49
CA ALA A 409 9.55 -17.14 -0.21
C ALA A 409 8.60 -17.02 1.00
N HIS A 410 7.43 -16.38 0.84
CA HIS A 410 6.46 -16.25 1.93
C HIS A 410 5.89 -17.58 2.37
N PHE A 411 5.80 -18.55 1.46
CA PHE A 411 5.28 -19.89 1.70
C PHE A 411 6.37 -20.88 2.12
N GLY A 412 7.63 -20.42 2.29
CA GLY A 412 8.75 -21.26 2.70
C GLY A 412 9.24 -22.25 1.64
N LEU A 413 8.87 -22.04 0.36
CA LEU A 413 9.32 -22.85 -0.77
C LEU A 413 10.73 -22.42 -1.24
N ARG A 414 11.71 -22.56 -0.35
CA ARG A 414 13.13 -22.31 -0.62
C ARG A 414 14.00 -23.18 0.28
N LEU A 415 15.27 -23.34 -0.08
CA LEU A 415 16.26 -23.96 0.81
C LEU A 415 16.46 -23.10 2.07
N PRO A 416 16.73 -23.71 3.24
CA PRO A 416 16.98 -22.99 4.48
C PRO A 416 18.18 -22.04 4.32
N ARG A 417 18.02 -20.79 4.77
CA ARG A 417 19.06 -19.75 4.71
C ARG A 417 19.58 -19.38 6.11
N GLY A 418 20.85 -18.96 6.16
CA GLY A 418 21.47 -18.41 7.37
C GLY A 418 22.07 -19.44 8.34
N SER A 419 22.52 -18.96 9.50
CA SER A 419 23.08 -19.79 10.58
C SER A 419 22.10 -20.88 11.04
N TRP A 420 22.62 -22.05 11.39
CA TRP A 420 21.90 -23.18 11.98
C TRP A 420 21.33 -22.93 13.39
N SER A 421 21.21 -21.67 13.83
CA SER A 421 20.70 -21.32 15.16
C SER A 421 19.27 -21.85 15.40
N TRP A 422 18.48 -22.07 14.35
CA TRP A 422 17.16 -22.66 14.45
C TRP A 422 17.20 -24.13 14.90
N ALA A 423 18.32 -24.84 14.66
CA ALA A 423 18.49 -26.24 15.08
C ALA A 423 18.49 -26.42 16.60
N LEU A 424 18.77 -25.35 17.36
CA LEU A 424 18.63 -25.33 18.83
C LEU A 424 17.19 -25.63 19.29
N LEU A 425 16.19 -25.39 18.43
CA LEU A 425 14.79 -25.71 18.73
C LEU A 425 14.38 -27.12 18.27
N ALA A 426 15.24 -27.87 17.58
CA ALA A 426 14.92 -29.22 17.11
C ALA A 426 14.47 -30.16 18.24
N PRO A 427 15.10 -30.16 19.44
CA PRO A 427 14.62 -30.99 20.56
C PRO A 427 13.17 -30.69 20.97
N LEU A 428 12.74 -29.43 20.85
CA LEU A 428 11.36 -29.00 21.16
C LEU A 428 10.34 -29.41 20.09
N VAL A 429 10.78 -29.94 18.95
CA VAL A 429 9.92 -30.59 17.95
C VAL A 429 9.96 -32.10 18.12
N LEU A 430 11.17 -32.68 18.20
CA LEU A 430 11.39 -34.12 18.23
C LEU A 430 10.85 -34.77 19.51
N ALA A 431 11.19 -34.25 20.69
CA ALA A 431 10.82 -34.87 21.96
C ALA A 431 9.30 -34.86 22.21
N PRO A 432 8.57 -33.74 22.00
CA PRO A 432 7.12 -33.74 22.21
C PRO A 432 6.37 -34.68 21.25
N ILE A 433 6.77 -34.73 19.97
CA ILE A 433 6.15 -35.66 19.00
C ILE A 433 6.46 -37.11 19.39
N ALA A 434 7.69 -37.41 19.81
CA ALA A 434 8.04 -38.75 20.30
C ALA A 434 7.22 -39.14 21.54
N ILE A 435 7.09 -38.25 22.54
CA ILE A 435 6.28 -38.48 23.75
C ILE A 435 4.81 -38.69 23.40
N GLY A 436 4.26 -37.85 22.53
CA GLY A 436 2.88 -37.95 22.05
C GLY A 436 2.64 -39.28 21.33
N GLY A 437 3.56 -39.68 20.45
CA GLY A 437 3.49 -40.93 19.70
C GLY A 437 3.70 -42.18 20.57
N VAL A 438 4.53 -42.12 21.61
CA VAL A 438 4.67 -43.21 22.59
C VAL A 438 3.34 -43.52 23.26
N ALA A 439 2.54 -42.49 23.55
CA ALA A 439 1.20 -42.66 24.12
C ALA A 439 0.19 -43.35 23.15
N THR A 440 0.57 -43.57 21.88
CA THR A 440 -0.28 -44.18 20.84
C THR A 440 0.24 -45.54 20.36
N ILE A 441 1.40 -46.01 20.88
CA ILE A 441 2.09 -47.26 20.48
C ILE A 441 1.20 -48.51 20.42
N PRO A 442 0.29 -48.80 21.37
CA PRO A 442 -0.49 -50.04 21.33
C PRO A 442 -1.31 -50.22 20.05
N GLY A 443 -1.86 -49.13 19.51
CA GLY A 443 -2.61 -49.15 18.24
C GLY A 443 -1.69 -49.22 17.01
N ILE A 444 -0.52 -48.59 17.07
CA ILE A 444 0.47 -48.58 15.98
C ILE A 444 1.11 -49.97 15.82
N ARG A 445 1.48 -50.64 16.91
CA ARG A 445 2.13 -51.97 16.87
C ARG A 445 1.25 -53.04 16.23
N ALA A 446 -0.05 -53.05 16.57
CA ALA A 446 -1.01 -53.99 15.98
C ALA A 446 -1.19 -53.77 14.46
N ALA A 447 -1.17 -52.51 14.02
CA ALA A 447 -1.29 -52.14 12.61
C ALA A 447 0.02 -52.35 11.82
N ALA A 448 1.17 -52.12 12.45
CA ALA A 448 2.49 -52.23 11.82
C ALA A 448 2.92 -53.67 11.49
N LEU A 449 2.28 -54.67 12.12
CA LEU A 449 2.51 -56.10 11.86
C LEU A 449 1.49 -56.72 10.87
N GLY A 450 0.56 -55.91 10.33
CA GLY A 450 -0.50 -56.36 9.42
C GLY A 450 -0.21 -56.14 7.94
N ALA A 451 -1.09 -56.67 7.07
CA ALA A 451 -0.99 -56.51 5.60
C ALA A 451 -1.05 -55.04 5.12
N ASP A 452 -1.56 -54.13 5.95
CA ASP A 452 -1.70 -52.70 5.66
C ASP A 452 -0.54 -51.86 6.24
N ALA A 453 0.56 -52.48 6.70
CA ALA A 453 1.70 -51.79 7.32
C ALA A 453 2.32 -50.72 6.40
N TRP A 454 2.34 -50.95 5.09
CA TRP A 454 2.84 -49.97 4.11
C TRP A 454 1.96 -48.71 4.04
N MET A 455 0.64 -48.84 4.22
CA MET A 455 -0.29 -47.69 4.22
C MET A 455 -0.10 -46.85 5.47
N LEU A 456 0.08 -47.50 6.61
CA LEU A 456 0.41 -46.82 7.87
C LEU A 456 1.75 -46.07 7.75
N PHE A 457 2.77 -46.75 7.20
CA PHE A 457 4.08 -46.13 6.95
C PHE A 457 3.97 -44.91 6.04
N ALA A 458 3.23 -45.01 4.93
CA ALA A 458 3.00 -43.89 4.04
C ALA A 458 2.21 -42.75 4.69
N ALA A 459 1.18 -43.06 5.50
CA ALA A 459 0.40 -42.06 6.23
C ALA A 459 1.26 -41.30 7.26
N LEU A 460 2.22 -41.97 7.91
CA LEU A 460 3.16 -41.35 8.85
C LEU A 460 4.15 -40.39 8.19
N PHE A 461 4.31 -40.45 6.86
CA PHE A 461 5.10 -39.48 6.10
C PHE A 461 4.22 -38.38 5.47
N LEU A 462 3.12 -38.78 4.83
CA LEU A 462 2.20 -37.87 4.14
C LEU A 462 1.43 -36.97 5.11
N GLY A 463 1.12 -37.46 6.31
CA GLY A 463 0.44 -36.69 7.36
C GLY A 463 1.27 -35.48 7.80
N PRO A 464 2.50 -35.66 8.29
CA PRO A 464 3.43 -34.56 8.59
C PRO A 464 3.60 -33.62 7.40
N LEU A 465 3.84 -34.14 6.19
CA LEU A 465 3.98 -33.31 5.00
C LEU A 465 2.75 -32.41 4.78
N GLY A 466 1.54 -32.98 4.84
CA GLY A 466 0.30 -32.24 4.64
C GLY A 466 0.02 -31.20 5.72
N ILE A 467 0.25 -31.55 7.00
CA ILE A 467 0.10 -30.61 8.12
C ILE A 467 1.09 -29.45 8.00
N GLU A 468 2.36 -29.74 7.71
CA GLU A 468 3.40 -28.71 7.58
C GLU A 468 3.15 -27.77 6.39
N VAL A 469 2.80 -28.34 5.24
CA VAL A 469 2.48 -27.56 4.03
C VAL A 469 1.22 -26.72 4.23
N LEU A 470 0.18 -27.25 4.87
CA LEU A 470 -1.05 -26.49 5.12
C LEU A 470 -0.84 -25.40 6.17
N CYS A 471 -0.32 -25.76 7.35
CA CYS A 471 -0.25 -24.83 8.49
C CYS A 471 0.91 -23.84 8.32
N ARG A 472 2.13 -24.32 8.03
CA ARG A 472 3.33 -23.47 7.96
C ARG A 472 3.64 -22.97 6.55
N GLY A 473 3.22 -23.71 5.52
CA GLY A 473 3.27 -23.26 4.14
C GLY A 473 2.19 -22.24 3.85
N LEU A 474 0.95 -22.72 3.69
CA LEU A 474 -0.20 -21.93 3.25
C LEU A 474 -0.64 -20.89 4.28
N VAL A 475 -1.07 -21.31 5.48
CA VAL A 475 -1.68 -20.39 6.47
C VAL A 475 -0.64 -19.40 7.01
N GLN A 476 0.46 -19.88 7.58
CA GLN A 476 1.51 -19.00 8.10
C GLN A 476 2.15 -18.15 6.99
N GLY A 477 2.21 -18.65 5.76
CA GLY A 477 2.78 -17.93 4.62
C GLY A 477 1.88 -16.84 4.06
N ALA A 478 0.59 -17.08 3.95
CA ALA A 478 -0.36 -16.06 3.50
C ALA A 478 -0.53 -14.93 4.55
N LEU A 479 -0.29 -15.21 5.83
CA LEU A 479 -0.30 -14.19 6.89
C LEU A 479 1.04 -13.46 7.02
N TYR A 480 2.14 -14.01 6.50
CA TYR A 480 3.47 -13.41 6.57
C TYR A 480 3.53 -11.93 6.13
N PRO A 481 2.86 -11.49 5.04
CA PRO A 481 2.85 -10.10 4.60
C PRO A 481 1.98 -9.18 5.47
N HIS A 482 1.35 -9.64 6.54
CA HIS A 482 0.45 -8.81 7.35
C HIS A 482 0.90 -8.67 8.80
N PHE A 483 1.87 -9.48 9.23
CA PHE A 483 2.31 -9.54 10.62
C PHE A 483 3.83 -9.44 10.73
N ARG A 484 4.29 -9.00 11.91
CA ARG A 484 5.68 -9.12 12.32
C ARG A 484 5.99 -10.59 12.60
N VAL A 485 7.08 -11.08 12.03
CA VAL A 485 7.53 -12.47 12.15
C VAL A 485 9.01 -12.50 12.49
N GLY A 486 9.48 -13.61 13.05
CA GLY A 486 10.90 -13.82 13.29
C GLY A 486 11.69 -13.87 11.98
N ARG A 487 12.98 -13.54 12.04
CA ARG A 487 13.90 -13.62 10.90
C ARG A 487 15.26 -14.17 11.29
N HIS A 488 16.01 -14.59 10.29
CA HIS A 488 17.41 -14.93 10.45
C HIS A 488 18.20 -13.73 11.03
N GLY A 489 18.99 -13.97 12.09
CA GLY A 489 19.80 -12.95 12.76
C GLY A 489 19.02 -11.92 13.61
N GLY A 490 17.69 -11.96 13.60
CA GLY A 490 16.84 -11.09 14.43
C GLY A 490 16.51 -11.70 15.80
N ALA A 491 15.79 -10.92 16.61
CA ALA A 491 15.27 -11.35 17.90
C ALA A 491 14.39 -12.61 17.79
N TRP A 492 14.39 -13.42 18.83
CA TRP A 492 13.49 -14.58 18.94
C TRP A 492 12.07 -14.08 19.19
N LEU A 493 11.16 -14.43 18.30
CA LEU A 493 9.76 -13.97 18.32
C LEU A 493 8.84 -15.14 18.02
N VAL A 494 7.80 -15.29 18.84
CA VAL A 494 6.63 -16.12 18.50
C VAL A 494 5.62 -15.22 17.81
N SER A 495 5.49 -15.36 16.50
CA SER A 495 4.61 -14.51 15.70
C SER A 495 3.13 -14.91 15.83
N ALA A 496 2.21 -13.96 15.60
CA ALA A 496 0.78 -14.28 15.53
C ALA A 496 0.45 -15.31 14.41
N PRO A 497 1.04 -15.24 13.20
CA PRO A 497 0.91 -16.31 12.20
C PRO A 497 1.33 -17.69 12.72
N ASN A 498 2.41 -17.76 13.49
CA ASN A 498 2.87 -19.02 14.10
C ASN A 498 1.83 -19.56 15.09
N VAL A 499 1.28 -18.71 15.97
CA VAL A 499 0.23 -19.13 16.90
C VAL A 499 -1.00 -19.67 16.16
N VAL A 500 -1.48 -18.95 15.13
CA VAL A 500 -2.65 -19.37 14.34
C VAL A 500 -2.39 -20.72 13.64
N ALA A 501 -1.24 -20.85 12.96
CA ALA A 501 -0.86 -22.08 12.27
C ALA A 501 -0.70 -23.25 13.26
N THR A 502 -0.16 -22.98 14.44
CA THR A 502 0.03 -23.98 15.50
C THR A 502 -1.31 -24.49 16.03
N LEU A 503 -2.25 -23.60 16.33
CA LEU A 503 -3.58 -23.99 16.82
C LEU A 503 -4.30 -24.86 15.78
N LEU A 504 -4.22 -24.50 14.50
CA LEU A 504 -4.75 -25.33 13.41
C LEU A 504 -4.07 -26.71 13.36
N SER A 505 -2.73 -26.75 13.43
CA SER A 505 -1.98 -28.02 13.40
C SER A 505 -2.35 -28.93 14.58
N MET A 506 -2.54 -28.36 15.77
CA MET A 506 -2.97 -29.09 16.96
C MET A 506 -4.35 -29.73 16.76
N VAL A 507 -5.31 -28.98 16.21
CA VAL A 507 -6.64 -29.51 15.89
C VAL A 507 -6.55 -30.64 14.87
N LEU A 508 -5.70 -30.53 13.86
CA LEU A 508 -5.51 -31.58 12.84
C LEU A 508 -4.88 -32.85 13.42
N VAL A 509 -3.87 -32.71 14.29
CA VAL A 509 -3.26 -33.86 14.97
C VAL A 509 -4.29 -34.56 15.88
N LEU A 510 -5.12 -33.80 16.60
CA LEU A 510 -6.20 -34.37 17.41
C LEU A 510 -7.27 -35.06 16.57
N ALA A 511 -7.65 -34.48 15.42
CA ALA A 511 -8.62 -35.07 14.49
C ALA A 511 -8.09 -36.38 13.86
N LEU A 512 -6.79 -36.46 13.58
CA LEU A 512 -6.13 -37.69 13.14
C LEU A 512 -6.09 -38.77 14.22
N TYR A 513 -6.18 -38.39 15.50
CA TYR A 513 -6.13 -39.32 16.62
C TYR A 513 -7.48 -39.99 16.95
N GLU A 514 -8.61 -39.31 16.72
CA GLU A 514 -9.96 -39.86 17.00
C GLU A 514 -10.27 -41.20 16.29
N PRO A 515 -9.92 -41.42 15.00
CA PRO A 515 -10.11 -42.71 14.34
C PRO A 515 -9.31 -43.87 14.97
N LEU A 516 -8.17 -43.59 15.61
CA LEU A 516 -7.34 -44.60 16.30
C LEU A 516 -7.91 -45.04 17.66
N ARG A 517 -8.93 -44.35 18.19
CA ARG A 517 -9.56 -44.68 19.48
C ARG A 517 -10.34 -45.97 19.51
N TRP A 518 -10.77 -46.47 18.36
CA TRP A 518 -11.55 -47.71 18.27
C TRP A 518 -10.80 -48.95 18.80
N VAL A 519 -9.52 -48.82 19.18
CA VAL A 519 -8.63 -49.92 19.56
C VAL A 519 -8.15 -49.86 21.03
N ALA A 520 -8.33 -48.77 21.79
CA ALA A 520 -7.70 -48.63 23.12
C ALA A 520 -8.63 -48.16 24.24
N SER A 521 -8.82 -49.01 25.27
CA SER A 521 -9.51 -48.66 26.53
C SER A 521 -8.55 -47.98 27.53
N GLY A 522 -8.93 -46.82 28.07
CA GLY A 522 -8.16 -46.05 29.07
C GLY A 522 -8.65 -44.59 29.22
N SER A 523 -8.07 -43.82 30.17
CA SER A 523 -8.50 -42.44 30.50
C SER A 523 -8.24 -41.45 29.35
N THR A 524 -9.26 -41.29 28.49
CA THR A 524 -9.22 -40.54 27.23
C THR A 524 -8.82 -39.07 27.39
N ALA A 525 -9.24 -38.41 28.48
CA ALA A 525 -9.02 -36.98 28.69
C ALA A 525 -7.54 -36.62 28.93
N LEU A 526 -6.82 -37.42 29.72
CA LEU A 526 -5.40 -37.16 30.01
C LEU A 526 -4.53 -37.34 28.76
N ARG A 527 -4.82 -38.37 27.94
CA ARG A 527 -4.10 -38.61 26.69
C ARG A 527 -4.33 -37.51 25.66
N LEU A 528 -5.58 -37.07 25.49
CA LEU A 528 -5.89 -35.92 24.63
C LEU A 528 -5.19 -34.65 25.09
N SER A 529 -5.20 -34.38 26.39
CA SER A 529 -4.55 -33.20 26.96
C SER A 529 -3.04 -33.24 26.73
N LEU A 530 -2.43 -34.42 26.88
CA LEU A 530 -1.03 -34.64 26.57
C LEU A 530 -0.74 -34.40 25.08
N ILE A 531 -1.52 -35.01 24.17
CA ILE A 531 -1.36 -34.86 22.71
C ILE A 531 -1.53 -33.39 22.29
N ALA A 532 -2.52 -32.69 22.83
CA ALA A 532 -2.74 -31.26 22.58
C ALA A 532 -1.53 -30.44 23.06
N GLY A 533 -1.06 -30.69 24.29
CA GLY A 533 0.09 -30.00 24.88
C GLY A 533 1.38 -30.19 24.08
N VAL A 534 1.71 -31.44 23.70
CA VAL A 534 2.91 -31.71 22.90
C VAL A 534 2.81 -31.15 21.48
N SER A 535 1.61 -31.18 20.88
CA SER A 535 1.37 -30.60 19.55
C SER A 535 1.49 -29.08 19.58
N LEU A 536 1.08 -28.41 20.67
CA LEU A 536 1.25 -26.99 20.86
C LEU A 536 2.74 -26.60 20.92
N ILE A 537 3.53 -27.32 21.73
CA ILE A 537 4.98 -27.07 21.89
C ILE A 537 5.71 -27.29 20.56
N ALA A 538 5.52 -28.45 19.93
CA ALA A 538 6.13 -28.77 18.64
C ALA A 538 5.67 -27.81 17.53
N GLY A 539 4.38 -27.43 17.57
CA GLY A 539 3.76 -26.40 16.76
C GLY A 539 4.54 -25.09 16.77
N LEU A 540 4.62 -24.47 17.95
CA LEU A 540 5.26 -23.18 18.16
C LEU A 540 6.76 -23.21 17.80
N ALA A 541 7.49 -24.24 18.25
CA ALA A 541 8.91 -24.39 17.91
C ALA A 541 9.11 -24.55 16.40
N GLY A 542 8.31 -25.39 15.74
CA GLY A 542 8.36 -25.57 14.30
C GLY A 542 8.07 -24.25 13.54
N GLY A 543 7.11 -23.45 13.98
CA GLY A 543 6.82 -22.18 13.32
C GLY A 543 7.94 -21.15 13.47
N VAL A 544 8.65 -21.14 14.61
CA VAL A 544 9.87 -20.33 14.79
C VAL A 544 11.01 -20.84 13.91
N ILE A 545 11.19 -22.16 13.80
CA ILE A 545 12.19 -22.77 12.91
C ILE A 545 11.91 -22.37 11.45
N ARG A 546 10.66 -22.43 11.02
CA ARG A 546 10.23 -22.02 9.67
C ARG A 546 10.53 -20.55 9.41
N GLU A 547 10.22 -19.66 10.35
CA GLU A 547 10.48 -18.22 10.22
C GLU A 547 11.98 -17.91 10.15
N ARG A 548 12.78 -18.55 11.00
CA ARG A 548 14.24 -18.29 11.06
C ARG A 548 15.01 -18.91 9.91
N SER A 549 14.65 -20.11 9.48
CA SER A 549 15.26 -20.76 8.30
C SER A 549 14.71 -20.20 6.99
N GLY A 550 13.51 -19.61 7.02
CA GLY A 550 12.78 -19.18 5.85
C GLY A 550 12.31 -20.34 4.96
N SER A 551 12.29 -21.57 5.47
CA SER A 551 12.06 -22.79 4.71
C SER A 551 11.08 -23.73 5.43
N LEU A 552 10.28 -24.46 4.66
CA LEU A 552 9.48 -25.58 5.18
C LEU A 552 10.30 -26.86 5.37
N VAL A 553 11.44 -26.98 4.70
CA VAL A 553 12.22 -28.23 4.68
C VAL A 553 12.60 -28.67 6.11
N PRO A 554 13.14 -27.80 7.00
CA PRO A 554 13.47 -28.22 8.35
C PRO A 554 12.27 -28.69 9.16
N THR A 555 11.10 -28.05 9.03
CA THR A 555 9.93 -28.44 9.83
C THR A 555 9.33 -29.76 9.34
N ILE A 556 9.27 -29.97 8.01
CA ILE A 556 8.86 -31.24 7.41
C ILE A 556 9.78 -32.38 7.84
N LEU A 557 11.10 -32.19 7.75
CA LEU A 557 12.07 -33.21 8.11
C LEU A 557 12.00 -33.56 9.60
N LEU A 558 11.98 -32.56 10.49
CA LEU A 558 11.91 -32.81 11.93
C LEU A 558 10.62 -33.53 12.32
N HIS A 559 9.49 -33.13 11.74
CA HIS A 559 8.21 -33.79 12.00
C HIS A 559 8.23 -35.24 11.48
N ALA A 560 8.68 -35.47 10.24
CA ALA A 560 8.77 -36.80 9.65
C ALA A 560 9.73 -37.73 10.42
N ILE A 561 10.90 -37.23 10.84
CA ILE A 561 11.88 -37.98 11.64
C ILE A 561 11.25 -38.41 12.97
N ALA A 562 10.54 -37.50 13.65
CA ALA A 562 9.88 -37.83 14.92
C ALA A 562 8.77 -38.86 14.74
N SER A 563 7.92 -38.71 13.71
CA SER A 563 6.86 -39.67 13.38
C SER A 563 7.43 -41.06 13.03
N TYR A 564 8.54 -41.11 12.27
CA TYR A 564 9.23 -42.36 11.96
C TYR A 564 9.87 -43.01 13.19
N GLY A 565 10.49 -42.20 14.06
CA GLY A 565 11.08 -42.70 15.31
C GLY A 565 10.04 -43.41 16.18
N VAL A 566 8.83 -42.85 16.30
CA VAL A 566 7.71 -43.49 17.01
C VAL A 566 7.34 -44.83 16.37
N TRP A 567 7.30 -44.91 15.04
CA TRP A 567 7.01 -46.15 14.34
C TRP A 567 8.11 -47.20 14.54
N ALA A 568 9.38 -46.81 14.45
CA ALA A 568 10.50 -47.72 14.69
C ALA A 568 10.49 -48.29 16.12
N ILE A 569 10.21 -47.45 17.13
CA ILE A 569 10.04 -47.88 18.53
C ILE A 569 8.83 -48.82 18.69
N SER A 570 7.79 -48.66 17.88
CA SER A 570 6.62 -49.57 17.95
C SER A 570 6.90 -50.97 17.39
N LEU A 571 7.95 -51.12 16.58
CA LEU A 571 8.39 -52.40 16.02
C LEU A 571 9.33 -53.19 16.93
N SER A 572 10.09 -52.51 17.82
CA SER A 572 10.85 -53.14 18.91
C SER A 572 9.93 -53.57 20.04
#